data_AF-A0A7C2MV66-F1
#
_entry.id   AF-A0A7C2MV66-F1
#
_cell.length_a   1.000
_cell.length_b   1.000
_cell.length_c   1.000
_cell.angle_alpha   90.00
_cell.angle_beta   90.00
_cell.angle_gamma   90.00
#
_symmetry.space_group_name_H-M   'P 1'
#
loop_
_entity.id
_entity.type
_entity.pdbx_description
1 polymer ?
#
loop_
_entity_poly.entity_id
_entity_poly.type
_entity_poly.pdbx_seq_one_letter_code
_entity_poly.pdbx_strand_id
1 'polypeptide(L)'
;MRPVILDVSPSAGVEGGEVIITCRDLDTSRFGRFRVLFGDVEGRIIGASPHRVTVAVPGEAGREPQPVPLVIEVDGERSASVPFLVGRLIATELHPVTNPAYDIESGYIYVTYSGSRGQKVPCSIYRISPLGEKSEFLHDIMNATAIAFDREGMMFVTSRYDGTVYRISPFKEAEPFARDLGIATGLAFDRHGRMFVGDRSGTIFAVNEIGEAKPFVELEPSVSAYHLAFGPDDHLYVTGPTASSNESVYRISPEGEVSAFFTGLGRPQGLAFDVEGNLYVAASWRGRRGIVKITPRGEASLFVAGKTLVGLAFDDAGHMILASTQGEIYLLPIGIRGYLLELW
;
A
#
# COMPACT_ATOMS: atom_id res chain seq x y z
N MET A 1 1.26 37.62 -15.77
CA MET A 1 2.25 37.57 -14.67
C MET A 1 2.78 36.16 -14.58
N ARG A 2 4.02 35.97 -14.12
CA ARG A 2 4.62 34.64 -13.99
C ARG A 2 3.96 33.90 -12.81
N PRO A 3 3.45 32.68 -12.99
CA PRO A 3 2.84 31.93 -11.89
C PRO A 3 3.88 31.59 -10.83
N VAL A 4 3.48 31.59 -9.56
CA VAL A 4 4.35 31.23 -8.43
C VAL A 4 3.73 30.07 -7.67
N ILE A 5 4.48 28.96 -7.55
CA ILE A 5 4.13 27.84 -6.68
C ILE A 5 4.54 28.20 -5.25
N LEU A 6 3.61 28.04 -4.30
CA LEU A 6 3.82 28.27 -2.88
C LEU A 6 3.96 26.97 -2.10
N ASP A 7 3.18 25.95 -2.48
CA ASP A 7 3.19 24.63 -1.85
C ASP A 7 2.68 23.55 -2.82
N VAL A 8 3.15 22.32 -2.64
CA VAL A 8 2.71 21.13 -3.39
C VAL A 8 2.45 20.02 -2.39
N SER A 9 1.21 19.54 -2.32
CA SER A 9 0.80 18.50 -1.38
C SER A 9 -0.01 17.40 -2.06
N PRO A 10 0.36 16.11 -1.90
CA PRO A 10 1.65 15.63 -1.39
C PRO A 10 2.79 15.94 -2.38
N SER A 11 4.03 15.65 -1.99
CA SER A 11 5.23 15.78 -2.83
C SER A 11 5.55 14.53 -3.68
N ALA A 12 4.72 13.49 -3.58
CA ALA A 12 4.87 12.25 -4.31
C ALA A 12 3.51 11.65 -4.73
N GLY A 13 3.48 10.88 -5.81
CA GLY A 13 2.26 10.22 -6.26
C GLY A 13 2.48 9.20 -7.36
N VAL A 14 1.49 8.33 -7.54
CA VAL A 14 1.37 7.41 -8.67
C VAL A 14 0.35 7.93 -9.68
N GLU A 15 0.30 7.31 -10.85
CA GLU A 15 -0.62 7.66 -11.94
C GLU A 15 -2.06 7.90 -11.44
N GLY A 16 -2.65 9.01 -11.90
CA GLY A 16 -4.02 9.39 -11.56
C GLY A 16 -4.21 9.93 -10.14
N GLY A 17 -3.19 9.87 -9.26
CA GLY A 17 -3.20 10.48 -7.94
C GLY A 17 -3.43 12.00 -8.00
N GLU A 18 -4.18 12.56 -7.04
CA GLU A 18 -4.52 13.99 -7.04
C GLU A 18 -3.57 14.81 -6.17
N VAL A 19 -2.88 15.75 -6.81
CA VAL A 19 -1.96 16.68 -6.17
C VAL A 19 -2.59 18.06 -6.13
N ILE A 20 -2.45 18.75 -5.00
CA ILE A 20 -2.88 20.12 -4.82
C ILE A 20 -1.63 21.00 -4.86
N ILE A 21 -1.65 21.99 -5.75
CA ILE A 21 -0.63 23.01 -5.89
C ILE A 21 -1.25 24.32 -5.42
N THR A 22 -0.75 24.85 -4.30
CA THR A 22 -1.10 26.20 -3.85
C THR A 22 -0.21 27.18 -4.60
N CYS A 23 -0.81 28.20 -5.21
CA CYS A 23 -0.10 29.13 -6.07
C CYS A 23 -0.63 30.56 -5.93
N ARG A 24 0.03 31.49 -6.63
CA ARG A 24 -0.48 32.85 -6.87
C ARG A 24 -0.10 33.29 -8.28
N ASP A 25 -0.66 34.42 -8.69
CA ASP A 25 -0.42 35.06 -9.99
C ASP A 25 -0.80 34.17 -11.20
N LEU A 26 -1.70 33.22 -10.97
CA LEU A 26 -2.27 32.35 -12.01
C LEU A 26 -3.55 32.98 -12.57
N ASP A 27 -3.52 33.37 -13.85
CA ASP A 27 -4.73 33.82 -14.55
C ASP A 27 -5.53 32.63 -15.07
N THR A 28 -6.65 32.32 -14.41
CA THR A 28 -7.54 31.23 -14.79
C THR A 28 -8.71 31.68 -15.69
N SER A 29 -8.76 32.94 -16.13
CA SER A 29 -9.84 33.46 -16.98
C SER A 29 -9.86 32.85 -18.39
N ARG A 30 -8.75 32.25 -18.82
CA ARG A 30 -8.59 31.59 -20.13
C ARG A 30 -8.11 30.15 -19.94
N PHE A 31 -9.05 29.25 -19.73
CA PHE A 31 -8.78 27.81 -19.69
C PHE A 31 -8.14 27.36 -21.01
N GLY A 32 -6.97 26.71 -20.95
CA GLY A 32 -6.17 26.28 -22.11
C GLY A 32 -4.87 27.05 -22.36
N ARG A 33 -4.61 28.13 -21.61
CA ARG A 33 -3.34 28.88 -21.68
C ARG A 33 -2.31 28.50 -20.63
N PHE A 34 -2.69 27.62 -19.71
CA PHE A 34 -1.80 27.15 -18.66
C PHE A 34 -1.82 25.63 -18.56
N ARG A 35 -0.68 25.08 -18.16
CA ARG A 35 -0.40 23.66 -18.04
C ARG A 35 0.35 23.41 -16.75
N VAL A 36 0.22 22.20 -16.22
CA VAL A 36 1.08 21.71 -15.15
C VAL A 36 1.93 20.61 -15.73
N LEU A 37 3.26 20.76 -15.67
CA LEU A 37 4.20 19.78 -16.19
C LEU A 37 4.90 19.07 -15.03
N PHE A 38 5.07 17.76 -15.17
CA PHE A 38 5.88 16.89 -14.35
C PHE A 38 7.06 16.44 -15.22
N GLY A 39 8.19 17.14 -15.12
CA GLY A 39 9.25 17.03 -16.12
C GLY A 39 8.78 17.62 -17.45
N ASP A 40 8.74 16.77 -18.48
CA ASP A 40 8.24 17.08 -19.82
C ASP A 40 6.81 16.60 -20.07
N VAL A 41 6.19 15.91 -19.10
CA VAL A 41 4.86 15.32 -19.24
C VAL A 41 3.79 16.23 -18.63
N GLU A 42 2.72 16.48 -19.38
CA GLU A 42 1.59 17.30 -18.93
C GLU A 42 0.65 16.52 -18.00
N GLY A 43 0.42 17.03 -16.80
CA GLY A 43 -0.55 16.49 -15.86
C GLY A 43 -1.97 16.99 -16.17
N ARG A 44 -2.97 16.10 -16.08
CA ARG A 44 -4.37 16.47 -16.33
C ARG A 44 -4.90 17.35 -15.21
N ILE A 45 -5.22 18.60 -15.52
CA ILE A 45 -5.82 19.56 -14.58
C ILE A 45 -7.27 19.13 -14.28
N ILE A 46 -7.57 18.95 -12.99
CA ILE A 46 -8.90 18.59 -12.47
C ILE A 46 -9.70 19.85 -12.13
N GLY A 47 -9.02 20.84 -11.55
CA GLY A 47 -9.62 22.12 -11.19
C GLY A 47 -8.56 23.17 -10.97
N ALA A 48 -8.87 24.43 -11.28
CA ALA A 48 -7.95 25.54 -11.13
C ALA A 48 -8.68 26.79 -10.66
N SER A 49 -7.97 27.58 -9.87
CA SER A 49 -8.32 28.91 -9.39
C SER A 49 -7.04 29.74 -9.32
N PRO A 50 -7.13 31.08 -9.16
CA PRO A 50 -5.93 31.92 -9.05
C PRO A 50 -4.99 31.57 -7.90
N HIS A 51 -5.45 30.78 -6.93
CA HIS A 51 -4.70 30.42 -5.73
C HIS A 51 -4.42 28.92 -5.58
N ARG A 52 -5.00 28.09 -6.44
CA ARG A 52 -4.95 26.64 -6.28
C ARG A 52 -5.21 25.91 -7.59
N VAL A 53 -4.37 24.94 -7.89
CA VAL A 53 -4.56 23.97 -8.97
C VAL A 53 -4.61 22.57 -8.38
N THR A 54 -5.57 21.76 -8.82
CA THR A 54 -5.62 20.33 -8.55
C THR A 54 -5.34 19.60 -9.85
N VAL A 55 -4.34 18.73 -9.84
CA VAL A 55 -3.82 18.04 -11.02
C VAL A 55 -3.67 16.55 -10.74
N ALA A 56 -3.97 15.73 -11.75
CA ALA A 56 -3.67 14.30 -11.70
C ALA A 56 -2.21 14.05 -12.12
N VAL A 57 -1.51 13.20 -11.36
CA VAL A 57 -0.15 12.77 -11.68
C VAL A 57 -0.15 11.98 -13.00
N PRO A 58 0.66 12.37 -14.01
CA PRO A 58 0.83 11.60 -15.23
C PRO A 58 1.82 10.45 -15.01
N GLY A 59 1.40 9.21 -15.29
CA GLY A 59 2.23 8.02 -15.05
C GLY A 59 3.52 8.02 -15.87
N GLU A 60 3.49 8.59 -17.08
CA GLU A 60 4.65 8.58 -17.98
C GLU A 60 5.84 9.42 -17.49
N ALA A 61 5.64 10.26 -16.48
CA ALA A 61 6.72 11.03 -15.85
C ALA A 61 7.58 10.18 -14.90
N GLY A 62 7.08 9.03 -14.42
CA GLY A 62 7.77 8.17 -13.46
C GLY A 62 8.73 7.16 -14.08
N ARG A 63 9.48 7.52 -15.12
CA ARG A 63 10.38 6.57 -15.83
C ARG A 63 11.68 6.35 -15.07
N GLU A 64 12.23 7.42 -14.50
CA GLU A 64 13.49 7.42 -13.78
C GLU A 64 13.25 7.40 -12.27
N PRO A 65 14.13 6.76 -11.47
CA PRO A 65 14.01 6.67 -10.03
C PRO A 65 14.47 7.97 -9.33
N GLN A 66 14.02 9.13 -9.82
CA GLN A 66 14.40 10.44 -9.28
C GLN A 66 13.25 11.44 -9.36
N PRO A 67 13.22 12.47 -8.50
CA PRO A 67 12.23 13.53 -8.59
C PRO A 67 12.28 14.25 -9.94
N VAL A 68 11.12 14.51 -10.52
CA VAL A 68 10.96 15.34 -11.72
C VAL A 68 10.64 16.79 -11.32
N PRO A 69 11.04 17.79 -12.12
CA PRO A 69 10.65 19.17 -11.85
C PRO A 69 9.16 19.37 -12.16
N LEU A 70 8.38 19.74 -11.14
CA LEU A 70 6.99 20.17 -11.29
C LEU A 70 6.93 21.68 -11.52
N VAL A 71 6.26 22.12 -12.57
CA VAL A 71 6.08 23.54 -12.92
C VAL A 71 4.65 23.86 -13.35
N ILE A 72 4.22 25.10 -13.11
CA ILE A 72 3.06 25.70 -13.79
C ILE A 72 3.60 26.55 -14.94
N GLU A 73 3.13 26.29 -16.16
CA GLU A 73 3.45 27.08 -17.36
C GLU A 73 2.21 27.88 -17.79
N VAL A 74 2.36 29.16 -18.11
CA VAL A 74 1.30 30.05 -18.61
C VAL A 74 1.83 30.81 -19.82
N ASP A 75 1.23 30.62 -21.00
CA ASP A 75 1.64 31.27 -22.26
C ASP A 75 3.18 31.19 -22.52
N GLY A 76 3.82 30.07 -22.14
CA GLY A 76 5.27 29.83 -22.28
C GLY A 76 6.13 30.28 -21.10
N GLU A 77 5.59 31.04 -20.14
CA GLU A 77 6.27 31.43 -18.91
C GLU A 77 6.10 30.38 -17.82
N ARG A 78 7.21 29.87 -17.26
CA ARG A 78 7.20 28.79 -16.25
C ARG A 78 7.43 29.32 -14.85
N SER A 79 6.75 28.78 -13.84
CA SER A 79 7.09 29.00 -12.42
C SER A 79 8.53 28.54 -12.09
N ALA A 80 8.99 28.80 -10.87
CA ALA A 80 10.09 28.01 -10.32
C ALA A 80 9.66 26.52 -10.24
N SER A 81 10.61 25.60 -10.42
CA SER A 81 10.35 24.17 -10.29
C SER A 81 10.35 23.74 -8.83
N VAL A 82 9.48 22.78 -8.52
CA VAL A 82 9.44 22.06 -7.24
C VAL A 82 9.71 20.59 -7.54
N PRO A 83 10.60 19.89 -6.82
CA PRO A 83 10.82 18.46 -7.03
C PRO A 83 9.57 17.67 -6.66
N PHE A 84 9.18 16.71 -7.51
CA PHE A 84 8.05 15.82 -7.27
C PHE A 84 8.42 14.38 -7.63
N LEU A 85 8.11 13.42 -6.75
CA LEU A 85 8.36 12.00 -7.00
C LEU A 85 7.16 11.34 -7.69
N VAL A 86 7.37 10.83 -8.91
CA VAL A 86 6.35 10.06 -9.64
C VAL A 86 6.69 8.57 -9.55
N GLY A 87 5.73 7.76 -9.10
CA GLY A 87 5.91 6.31 -8.99
C GLY A 87 6.01 5.63 -10.33
N ARG A 88 7.04 4.78 -10.47
CA ARG A 88 7.27 3.98 -11.67
C ARG A 88 6.37 2.76 -11.68
N LEU A 89 5.58 2.58 -12.73
CA LEU A 89 4.84 1.34 -12.95
C LEU A 89 5.81 0.21 -13.31
N ILE A 90 5.84 -0.86 -12.50
CA ILE A 90 6.75 -2.00 -12.70
C ILE A 90 6.03 -3.29 -13.09
N ALA A 91 4.74 -3.40 -12.81
CA ALA A 91 3.92 -4.55 -13.23
C ALA A 91 2.45 -4.17 -13.33
N THR A 92 1.72 -4.90 -14.18
CA THR A 92 0.28 -4.77 -14.40
C THR A 92 -0.37 -6.16 -14.47
N GLU A 93 -1.70 -6.20 -14.66
CA GLU A 93 -2.50 -7.42 -14.83
C GLU A 93 -2.41 -8.36 -13.62
N LEU A 94 -2.38 -7.77 -12.43
CA LEU A 94 -2.42 -8.48 -11.17
C LEU A 94 -3.81 -8.32 -10.52
N HIS A 95 -4.04 -9.00 -9.40
CA HIS A 95 -5.26 -8.82 -8.63
C HIS A 95 -4.95 -8.85 -7.12
N PRO A 96 -4.16 -7.86 -6.63
CA PRO A 96 -3.76 -7.78 -5.24
C PRO A 96 -4.95 -7.43 -4.35
N VAL A 97 -5.00 -8.03 -3.17
CA VAL A 97 -6.04 -7.79 -2.16
C VAL A 97 -5.45 -7.17 -0.90
N THR A 98 -4.18 -7.48 -0.61
CA THR A 98 -3.44 -6.99 0.55
C THR A 98 -2.07 -6.46 0.12
N ASN A 99 -1.18 -6.21 1.09
CA ASN A 99 0.18 -5.75 0.81
C ASN A 99 0.92 -6.71 -0.13
N PRO A 100 1.75 -6.20 -1.05
CA PRO A 100 2.78 -7.02 -1.67
C PRO A 100 3.77 -7.49 -0.59
N ALA A 101 4.47 -8.60 -0.83
CA ALA A 101 5.53 -9.07 0.07
C ALA A 101 6.90 -8.92 -0.61
N TYR A 102 7.88 -8.43 0.14
CA TYR A 102 9.27 -8.30 -0.32
C TYR A 102 10.11 -9.40 0.32
N ASP A 103 10.88 -10.10 -0.49
CA ASP A 103 11.88 -11.06 -0.03
C ASP A 103 13.25 -10.39 -0.01
N ILE A 104 13.79 -10.18 1.18
CA ILE A 104 15.07 -9.50 1.39
C ILE A 104 16.26 -10.33 0.90
N GLU A 105 16.16 -11.66 0.86
CA GLU A 105 17.28 -12.51 0.44
C GLU A 105 17.47 -12.46 -1.08
N SER A 106 16.36 -12.45 -1.83
CA SER A 106 16.38 -12.53 -3.28
C SER A 106 16.08 -11.20 -3.99
N GLY A 107 15.53 -10.22 -3.28
CA GLY A 107 15.06 -8.95 -3.80
C GLY A 107 13.77 -9.04 -4.64
N TYR A 108 13.10 -10.19 -4.64
CA TYR A 108 11.84 -10.35 -5.37
C TYR A 108 10.66 -9.73 -4.63
N ILE A 109 9.75 -9.15 -5.40
CA ILE A 109 8.43 -8.71 -4.91
C ILE A 109 7.40 -9.77 -5.28
N TYR A 110 6.62 -10.23 -4.32
CA TYR A 110 5.55 -11.19 -4.49
C TYR A 110 4.19 -10.53 -4.37
N VAL A 111 3.30 -10.86 -5.30
CA VAL A 111 1.96 -10.27 -5.39
C VAL A 111 0.94 -11.35 -5.70
N THR A 112 -0.18 -11.32 -4.99
CA THR A 112 -1.28 -12.23 -5.26
C THR A 112 -2.00 -11.84 -6.56
N TYR A 113 -2.39 -12.86 -7.32
CA TYR A 113 -3.47 -12.75 -8.29
C TYR A 113 -4.64 -13.54 -7.71
N SER A 114 -5.57 -12.80 -7.10
CA SER A 114 -6.61 -13.49 -6.34
C SER A 114 -7.82 -13.91 -7.17
N GLY A 115 -8.13 -13.21 -8.25
CA GLY A 115 -9.37 -13.38 -9.00
C GLY A 115 -10.64 -13.07 -8.19
N SER A 116 -11.80 -13.25 -8.82
CA SER A 116 -13.10 -13.13 -8.15
C SER A 116 -13.34 -14.27 -7.16
N ARG A 117 -14.17 -14.07 -6.14
CA ARG A 117 -14.45 -15.11 -5.13
C ARG A 117 -14.99 -16.40 -5.79
N GLY A 118 -14.35 -17.53 -5.50
CA GLY A 118 -14.67 -18.85 -6.07
C GLY A 118 -14.09 -19.10 -7.47
N GLN A 119 -13.42 -18.11 -8.08
CA GLN A 119 -12.77 -18.27 -9.38
C GLN A 119 -11.42 -18.96 -9.19
N LYS A 120 -11.20 -20.07 -9.92
CA LYS A 120 -9.86 -20.62 -10.11
C LYS A 120 -9.11 -19.77 -11.13
N VAL A 121 -7.89 -19.38 -10.79
CA VAL A 121 -7.00 -18.60 -11.64
C VAL A 121 -5.84 -19.48 -12.09
N PRO A 122 -5.22 -19.19 -13.26
CA PRO A 122 -4.11 -19.99 -13.76
C PRO A 122 -2.86 -19.86 -12.88
N CYS A 123 -2.65 -18.69 -12.28
CA CYS A 123 -1.53 -18.39 -11.38
C CYS A 123 -2.07 -17.61 -10.18
N SER A 124 -1.74 -18.03 -8.97
CA SER A 124 -2.19 -17.44 -7.71
C SER A 124 -1.23 -16.39 -7.18
N ILE A 125 0.06 -16.53 -7.48
CA ILE A 125 1.12 -15.61 -7.04
C ILE A 125 2.08 -15.36 -8.19
N TYR A 126 2.31 -14.08 -8.48
CA TYR A 126 3.36 -13.62 -9.36
C TYR A 126 4.53 -13.10 -8.52
N ARG A 127 5.71 -13.16 -9.11
CA ARG A 127 6.91 -12.49 -8.58
C ARG A 127 7.43 -11.48 -9.59
N ILE A 128 8.06 -10.43 -9.09
CA ILE A 128 8.68 -9.37 -9.89
C ILE A 128 10.15 -9.33 -9.46
N SER A 129 11.07 -9.49 -10.41
CA SER A 129 12.51 -9.46 -10.12
C SER A 129 12.97 -8.05 -9.74
N PRO A 130 14.16 -7.90 -9.12
CA PRO A 130 14.77 -6.58 -8.91
C PRO A 130 14.91 -5.74 -10.19
N LEU A 131 14.97 -6.40 -11.35
CA LEU A 131 15.03 -5.75 -12.67
C LEU A 131 13.65 -5.34 -13.21
N GLY A 132 12.56 -5.67 -12.51
CA GLY A 132 11.18 -5.36 -12.88
C GLY A 132 10.51 -6.42 -13.76
N GLU A 133 11.09 -7.62 -13.89
CA GLU A 133 10.51 -8.68 -14.73
C GLU A 133 9.44 -9.46 -13.96
N LYS A 134 8.19 -9.38 -14.42
CA LYS A 134 7.05 -10.15 -13.89
C LYS A 134 7.10 -11.60 -14.40
N SER A 135 7.03 -12.59 -13.51
CA SER A 135 6.88 -14.01 -13.85
C SER A 135 5.88 -14.72 -12.93
N GLU A 136 5.32 -15.84 -13.38
CA GLU A 136 4.51 -16.73 -12.53
C GLU A 136 5.39 -17.35 -11.42
N PHE A 137 4.79 -17.62 -10.26
CA PHE A 137 5.48 -18.24 -9.13
C PHE A 137 4.74 -19.44 -8.55
N LEU A 138 3.43 -19.32 -8.29
CA LEU A 138 2.61 -20.36 -7.66
C LEU A 138 1.21 -20.41 -8.27
N HIS A 139 0.66 -21.60 -8.51
CA HIS A 139 -0.60 -21.80 -9.24
C HIS A 139 -1.77 -22.34 -8.41
N ASP A 140 -1.51 -23.06 -7.33
CA ASP A 140 -2.50 -23.95 -6.71
C ASP A 140 -3.10 -23.43 -5.39
N ILE A 141 -3.35 -22.11 -5.30
CA ILE A 141 -4.11 -21.52 -4.19
C ILE A 141 -5.31 -20.73 -4.72
N MET A 142 -6.52 -21.22 -4.46
CA MET A 142 -7.74 -20.51 -4.87
C MET A 142 -7.90 -19.24 -4.04
N ASN A 143 -8.10 -18.10 -4.71
CA ASN A 143 -8.24 -16.80 -4.05
C ASN A 143 -7.14 -16.48 -3.00
N ALA A 144 -5.87 -16.74 -3.34
CA ALA A 144 -4.72 -16.30 -2.55
C ALA A 144 -4.82 -14.81 -2.20
N THR A 145 -4.61 -14.43 -0.94
CA THR A 145 -5.00 -13.10 -0.44
C THR A 145 -3.84 -12.31 0.18
N ALA A 146 -3.20 -12.82 1.23
CA ALA A 146 -2.00 -12.22 1.82
C ALA A 146 -0.80 -13.16 1.73
N ILE A 147 0.38 -12.56 1.75
CA ILE A 147 1.68 -13.22 1.71
C ILE A 147 2.51 -12.64 2.86
N ALA A 148 3.17 -13.50 3.62
CA ALA A 148 4.16 -13.11 4.62
C ALA A 148 5.28 -14.15 4.67
N PHE A 149 6.45 -13.73 5.12
CA PHE A 149 7.60 -14.60 5.36
C PHE A 149 7.83 -14.74 6.88
N ASP A 150 8.30 -15.91 7.32
CA ASP A 150 8.79 -16.12 8.69
C ASP A 150 10.30 -15.79 8.82
N ARG A 151 10.92 -16.15 9.97
CA ARG A 151 12.36 -15.88 10.24
C ARG A 151 13.30 -16.61 9.32
N GLU A 152 12.85 -17.75 8.83
CA GLU A 152 13.62 -18.65 8.01
C GLU A 152 13.41 -18.37 6.51
N GLY A 153 12.70 -17.30 6.16
CA GLY A 153 12.39 -16.92 4.78
C GLY A 153 11.31 -17.79 4.14
N MET A 154 10.58 -18.57 4.93
CA MET A 154 9.51 -19.43 4.43
C MET A 154 8.25 -18.61 4.15
N MET A 155 7.71 -18.79 2.94
CA MET A 155 6.50 -18.08 2.53
C MET A 155 5.24 -18.76 3.05
N PHE A 156 4.34 -17.95 3.60
CA PHE A 156 2.98 -18.32 3.98
C PHE A 156 1.96 -17.48 3.24
N VAL A 157 0.85 -18.10 2.85
CA VAL A 157 -0.16 -17.51 1.98
C VAL A 157 -1.56 -17.83 2.51
N THR A 158 -2.40 -16.81 2.70
CA THR A 158 -3.81 -17.02 3.07
C THR A 158 -4.69 -17.27 1.85
N SER A 159 -5.69 -18.11 2.01
CA SER A 159 -6.79 -18.29 1.05
C SER A 159 -8.10 -17.86 1.69
N ARG A 160 -8.73 -16.83 1.10
CA ARG A 160 -10.06 -16.36 1.54
C ARG A 160 -11.21 -17.26 1.07
N TYR A 161 -10.89 -18.30 0.30
CA TYR A 161 -11.88 -19.23 -0.23
C TYR A 161 -12.20 -20.34 0.77
N ASP A 162 -11.17 -21.01 1.27
CA ASP A 162 -11.24 -22.19 2.14
C ASP A 162 -10.77 -21.93 3.58
N GLY A 163 -10.37 -20.69 3.91
CA GLY A 163 -9.94 -20.34 5.27
C GLY A 163 -8.66 -21.04 5.69
N THR A 164 -7.76 -21.31 4.73
CA THR A 164 -6.49 -22.00 4.97
C THR A 164 -5.31 -21.04 4.84
N VAL A 165 -4.32 -21.20 5.72
CA VAL A 165 -2.95 -20.71 5.48
C VAL A 165 -2.15 -21.84 4.87
N TYR A 166 -1.55 -21.57 3.71
CA TYR A 166 -0.65 -22.47 3.02
C TYR A 166 0.79 -22.06 3.30
N ARG A 167 1.63 -23.04 3.62
CA ARG A 167 3.09 -22.93 3.65
C ARG A 167 3.62 -23.35 2.29
N ILE A 168 4.54 -22.57 1.72
CA ILE A 168 5.10 -22.86 0.39
C ILE A 168 6.42 -23.61 0.56
N SER A 169 6.49 -24.82 0.02
CA SER A 169 7.71 -25.63 0.07
C SER A 169 8.81 -25.07 -0.83
N PRO A 170 10.09 -25.46 -0.65
CA PRO A 170 11.18 -25.10 -1.56
C PRO A 170 10.94 -25.53 -3.02
N PHE A 171 10.09 -26.54 -3.23
CA PHE A 171 9.68 -27.01 -4.56
C PHE A 171 8.47 -26.24 -5.13
N LYS A 172 8.05 -25.16 -4.46
CA LYS A 172 6.89 -24.31 -4.81
C LYS A 172 5.56 -25.04 -4.77
N GLU A 173 5.42 -25.97 -3.83
CA GLU A 173 4.16 -26.64 -3.56
C GLU A 173 3.45 -25.94 -2.38
N ALA A 174 2.14 -25.77 -2.50
CA ALA A 174 1.32 -25.19 -1.43
C ALA A 174 0.83 -26.29 -0.49
N GLU A 175 1.36 -26.32 0.73
CA GLU A 175 0.98 -27.27 1.77
C GLU A 175 0.08 -26.59 2.81
N PRO A 176 -1.11 -27.11 3.11
CA PRO A 176 -1.94 -26.54 4.17
C PRO A 176 -1.24 -26.60 5.53
N PHE A 177 -1.08 -25.46 6.17
CA PHE A 177 -0.44 -25.32 7.48
C PHE A 177 -1.47 -25.15 8.60
N ALA A 178 -2.41 -24.21 8.44
CA ALA A 178 -3.50 -23.96 9.38
C ALA A 178 -4.84 -23.87 8.62
N ARG A 179 -5.92 -24.35 9.24
CA ARG A 179 -7.27 -24.43 8.65
C ARG A 179 -8.32 -23.84 9.59
N ASP A 180 -9.56 -23.77 9.10
CA ASP A 180 -10.74 -23.31 9.85
C ASP A 180 -10.65 -21.83 10.28
N LEU A 181 -9.99 -20.99 9.46
CA LEU A 181 -9.75 -19.57 9.72
C LEU A 181 -10.78 -18.64 9.05
N GLY A 182 -12.01 -19.15 8.84
CA GLY A 182 -13.10 -18.40 8.23
C GLY A 182 -12.75 -17.85 6.85
N ILE A 183 -12.83 -16.54 6.68
CA ILE A 183 -12.43 -15.85 5.45
C ILE A 183 -11.06 -15.20 5.68
N ALA A 184 -10.02 -16.04 5.65
CA ALA A 184 -8.64 -15.65 5.91
C ALA A 184 -8.14 -14.61 4.89
N THR A 185 -7.75 -13.44 5.38
CA THR A 185 -7.27 -12.33 4.56
C THR A 185 -5.87 -11.91 4.96
N GLY A 186 -5.70 -10.99 5.91
CA GLY A 186 -4.37 -10.52 6.30
C GLY A 186 -3.59 -11.55 7.13
N LEU A 187 -2.26 -11.44 7.07
CA LEU A 187 -1.29 -12.35 7.66
C LEU A 187 -0.08 -11.54 8.11
N ALA A 188 0.39 -11.76 9.33
CA ALA A 188 1.63 -11.16 9.83
C ALA A 188 2.27 -12.06 10.89
N PHE A 189 3.57 -11.89 11.10
CA PHE A 189 4.32 -12.54 12.17
C PHE A 189 4.83 -11.52 13.17
N ASP A 190 4.80 -11.88 14.45
CA ASP A 190 5.46 -11.09 15.50
C ASP A 190 6.98 -11.34 15.52
N ARG A 191 7.69 -10.58 16.37
CA ARG A 191 9.13 -10.75 16.61
C ARG A 191 9.53 -12.04 17.34
N HIS A 192 8.60 -12.94 17.61
CA HIS A 192 8.86 -14.26 18.16
C HIS A 192 8.51 -15.38 17.18
N GLY A 193 8.12 -15.04 15.94
CA GLY A 193 7.73 -16.01 14.92
C GLY A 193 6.29 -16.52 15.07
N ARG A 194 5.48 -15.93 15.96
CA ARG A 194 4.07 -16.29 16.09
C ARG A 194 3.27 -15.67 14.95
N MET A 195 2.45 -16.50 14.31
CA MET A 195 1.61 -16.10 13.18
C MET A 195 0.27 -15.54 13.66
N PHE A 196 -0.19 -14.47 13.01
CA PHE A 196 -1.51 -13.90 13.19
C PHE A 196 -2.25 -13.82 11.87
N VAL A 197 -3.50 -14.28 11.85
CA VAL A 197 -4.35 -14.35 10.66
C VAL A 197 -5.65 -13.61 10.89
N GLY A 198 -5.99 -12.67 10.01
CA GLY A 198 -7.25 -11.94 10.07
C GLY A 198 -8.34 -12.64 9.26
N ASP A 199 -9.39 -13.11 9.94
CA ASP A 199 -10.66 -13.44 9.31
C ASP A 199 -11.51 -12.17 9.19
N ARG A 200 -11.85 -11.77 7.97
CA ARG A 200 -12.64 -10.55 7.75
C ARG A 200 -14.03 -10.58 8.43
N SER A 201 -14.47 -11.73 8.93
CA SER A 201 -15.73 -11.86 9.69
C SER A 201 -15.68 -11.25 11.10
N GLY A 202 -14.51 -10.90 11.63
CA GLY A 202 -14.37 -10.30 12.95
C GLY A 202 -13.18 -10.83 13.76
N THR A 203 -12.73 -12.04 13.47
CA THR A 203 -11.77 -12.74 14.33
C THR A 203 -10.34 -12.55 13.85
N ILE A 204 -9.43 -12.29 14.78
CA ILE A 204 -7.99 -12.48 14.56
C ILE A 204 -7.58 -13.75 15.26
N PHE A 205 -6.95 -14.66 14.53
CA PHE A 205 -6.41 -15.91 15.06
C PHE A 205 -4.91 -15.76 15.33
N ALA A 206 -4.46 -16.31 16.46
CA ALA A 206 -3.06 -16.63 16.68
C ALA A 206 -2.82 -18.10 16.29
N VAL A 207 -1.78 -18.36 15.51
CA VAL A 207 -1.41 -19.69 15.02
C VAL A 207 -0.02 -20.04 15.54
N ASN A 208 0.13 -21.22 16.14
CA ASN A 208 1.40 -21.69 16.66
C ASN A 208 2.28 -22.36 15.58
N GLU A 209 3.49 -22.77 15.94
CA GLU A 209 4.50 -23.33 15.03
C GLU A 209 4.08 -24.64 14.34
N ILE A 210 3.07 -25.33 14.87
CA ILE A 210 2.54 -26.58 14.31
C ILE A 210 1.21 -26.38 13.56
N GLY A 211 0.74 -25.14 13.40
CA GLY A 211 -0.45 -24.80 12.63
C GLY A 211 -1.76 -24.85 13.41
N GLU A 212 -1.73 -24.98 14.74
CA GLU A 212 -2.94 -24.89 15.56
C GLU A 212 -3.35 -23.42 15.73
N ALA A 213 -4.58 -23.11 15.34
CA ALA A 213 -5.16 -21.78 15.45
C ALA A 213 -6.03 -21.64 16.69
N LYS A 214 -5.95 -20.48 17.35
CA LYS A 214 -6.86 -20.08 18.43
C LYS A 214 -7.34 -18.64 18.21
N PRO A 215 -8.62 -18.32 18.46
CA PRO A 215 -9.06 -16.93 18.49
C PRO A 215 -8.21 -16.13 19.48
N PHE A 216 -7.75 -14.96 19.04
CA PHE A 216 -6.93 -14.05 19.83
C PHE A 216 -7.74 -12.84 20.27
N VAL A 217 -8.36 -12.13 19.32
CA VAL A 217 -9.26 -11.00 19.58
C VAL A 217 -10.40 -10.96 18.56
N GLU A 218 -11.47 -10.24 18.89
CA GLU A 218 -12.58 -9.92 18.01
C GLU A 218 -12.64 -8.42 17.72
N LEU A 219 -12.89 -8.07 16.45
CA LEU A 219 -13.08 -6.72 15.93
C LEU A 219 -14.36 -6.66 15.09
N GLU A 220 -14.75 -5.47 14.64
CA GLU A 220 -15.88 -5.31 13.73
C GLU A 220 -15.61 -5.98 12.36
N PRO A 221 -16.58 -6.70 11.78
CA PRO A 221 -16.42 -7.34 10.47
C PRO A 221 -16.04 -6.34 9.36
N SER A 222 -15.10 -6.71 8.51
CA SER A 222 -14.68 -5.91 7.36
C SER A 222 -15.52 -6.22 6.13
N VAL A 223 -15.93 -5.18 5.39
CA VAL A 223 -16.64 -5.34 4.11
C VAL A 223 -15.69 -5.69 2.95
N SER A 224 -14.37 -5.74 3.21
CA SER A 224 -13.34 -6.02 2.21
C SER A 224 -12.40 -7.14 2.68
N ALA A 225 -11.39 -6.80 3.48
CA ALA A 225 -10.36 -7.65 4.03
C ALA A 225 -9.85 -7.06 5.36
N TYR A 226 -9.18 -7.86 6.18
CA TYR A 226 -8.27 -7.33 7.18
C TYR A 226 -6.86 -7.23 6.61
N HIS A 227 -6.15 -6.17 7.01
CA HIS A 227 -4.72 -6.01 6.78
C HIS A 227 -4.04 -5.88 8.14
N LEU A 228 -2.87 -6.52 8.27
CA LEU A 228 -2.15 -6.70 9.51
C LEU A 228 -0.70 -6.24 9.32
N ALA A 229 -0.14 -5.55 10.31
CA ALA A 229 1.30 -5.28 10.40
C ALA A 229 1.72 -5.15 11.86
N PHE A 230 2.94 -5.58 12.19
CA PHE A 230 3.53 -5.30 13.49
C PHE A 230 4.26 -3.97 13.48
N GLY A 231 4.11 -3.21 14.57
CA GLY A 231 4.88 -2.00 14.84
C GLY A 231 6.16 -2.27 15.63
N PRO A 232 7.06 -1.27 15.76
CA PRO A 232 8.28 -1.35 16.57
C PRO A 232 8.03 -1.52 18.08
N ASP A 233 6.80 -1.29 18.51
CA ASP A 233 6.31 -1.45 19.89
C ASP A 233 5.75 -2.85 20.19
N ASP A 234 5.92 -3.82 19.29
CA ASP A 234 5.39 -5.20 19.40
C ASP A 234 3.87 -5.33 19.42
N HIS A 235 3.16 -4.29 19.02
CA HIS A 235 1.72 -4.36 18.87
C HIS A 235 1.35 -4.75 17.45
N LEU A 236 0.25 -5.49 17.34
CA LEU A 236 -0.38 -5.80 16.05
C LEU A 236 -1.29 -4.63 15.68
N TYR A 237 -1.09 -4.07 14.49
CA TYR A 237 -1.91 -3.03 13.92
C TYR A 237 -2.81 -3.61 12.83
N VAL A 238 -4.08 -3.22 12.87
CA VAL A 238 -5.11 -3.82 12.03
C VAL A 238 -5.99 -2.75 11.42
N THR A 239 -6.21 -2.88 10.12
CA THR A 239 -7.25 -2.14 9.41
C THR A 239 -8.26 -3.12 8.85
N GLY A 240 -9.54 -2.80 9.00
CA GLY A 240 -10.64 -3.52 8.39
C GLY A 240 -11.70 -2.53 7.98
N PRO A 241 -11.76 -2.09 6.71
CA PRO A 241 -12.72 -1.08 6.32
C PRO A 241 -14.14 -1.64 6.44
N THR A 242 -15.02 -0.86 7.04
CA THR A 242 -16.46 -1.12 7.15
C THR A 242 -17.19 -0.25 6.10
N ALA A 243 -18.48 0.03 6.33
CA ALA A 243 -19.22 1.01 5.55
C ALA A 243 -19.00 2.47 6.03
N SER A 244 -18.26 2.68 7.12
CA SER A 244 -17.99 3.99 7.70
C SER A 244 -17.00 4.81 6.86
N SER A 245 -17.14 6.14 6.94
CA SER A 245 -16.17 7.09 6.36
C SER A 245 -15.16 7.61 7.40
N ASN A 246 -15.31 7.18 8.66
CA ASN A 246 -14.48 7.58 9.79
C ASN A 246 -13.99 6.32 10.51
N GLU A 247 -13.09 5.61 9.85
CA GLU A 247 -12.55 4.31 10.26
C GLU A 247 -11.31 4.49 11.13
N SER A 248 -10.99 3.41 11.86
CA SER A 248 -9.82 3.35 12.73
C SER A 248 -8.76 2.37 12.23
N VAL A 249 -7.50 2.66 12.58
CA VAL A 249 -6.46 1.65 12.72
C VAL A 249 -6.52 1.17 14.17
N TYR A 250 -6.73 -0.12 14.38
CA TYR A 250 -6.68 -0.75 15.69
C TYR A 250 -5.24 -1.10 16.05
N ARG A 251 -4.90 -1.01 17.34
CA ARG A 251 -3.64 -1.45 17.93
C ARG A 251 -3.96 -2.46 19.02
N ILE A 252 -3.33 -3.62 18.92
CA ILE A 252 -3.61 -4.78 19.77
C ILE A 252 -2.32 -5.14 20.51
N SER A 253 -2.38 -5.21 21.84
CA SER A 253 -1.24 -5.62 22.66
C SER A 253 -0.93 -7.11 22.53
N PRO A 254 0.28 -7.57 22.92
CA PRO A 254 0.60 -9.00 23.00
C PRO A 254 -0.37 -9.81 23.87
N GLU A 255 -1.02 -9.17 24.84
CA GLU A 255 -2.03 -9.74 25.74
C GLU A 255 -3.46 -9.70 25.15
N GLY A 256 -3.64 -9.09 23.98
CA GLY A 256 -4.93 -8.98 23.30
C GLY A 256 -5.76 -7.75 23.69
N GLU A 257 -5.17 -6.74 24.33
CA GLU A 257 -5.88 -5.49 24.61
C GLU A 257 -6.04 -4.68 23.31
N VAL A 258 -7.29 -4.37 22.95
CA VAL A 258 -7.63 -3.63 21.73
C VAL A 258 -7.83 -2.15 22.04
N SER A 259 -7.17 -1.29 21.28
CA SER A 259 -7.34 0.17 21.33
C SER A 259 -7.39 0.77 19.92
N ALA A 260 -7.99 1.94 19.76
CA ALA A 260 -7.87 2.71 18.52
C ALA A 260 -6.54 3.48 18.53
N PHE A 261 -5.64 3.19 17.58
CA PHE A 261 -4.41 3.95 17.41
C PHE A 261 -4.67 5.29 16.73
N PHE A 262 -5.49 5.27 15.68
CA PHE A 262 -5.84 6.45 14.91
C PHE A 262 -7.23 6.29 14.33
N THR A 263 -8.04 7.34 14.40
CA THR A 263 -9.39 7.40 13.80
C THR A 263 -9.49 8.63 12.90
N GLY A 264 -10.16 8.50 11.76
CA GLY A 264 -10.28 9.59 10.79
C GLY A 264 -9.98 9.20 9.34
N LEU A 265 -9.78 7.91 9.08
CA LEU A 265 -9.46 7.42 7.75
C LEU A 265 -10.73 6.98 7.02
N GLY A 266 -10.81 7.23 5.72
CA GLY A 266 -11.82 6.62 4.88
C GLY A 266 -11.26 5.35 4.23
N ARG A 267 -11.91 4.21 4.46
CA ARG A 267 -11.57 2.91 3.86
C ARG A 267 -10.06 2.56 3.97
N PRO A 268 -9.49 2.51 5.19
CA PRO A 268 -8.10 2.10 5.38
C PRO A 268 -7.93 0.63 4.98
N GLN A 269 -6.82 0.34 4.32
CA GLN A 269 -6.46 -0.98 3.82
C GLN A 269 -5.01 -1.25 4.21
N GLY A 270 -4.18 -1.79 3.32
CA GLY A 270 -2.82 -2.19 3.63
C GLY A 270 -2.01 -1.12 4.37
N LEU A 271 -1.21 -1.60 5.32
CA LEU A 271 -0.43 -0.79 6.23
C LEU A 271 0.99 -1.35 6.41
N ALA A 272 1.96 -0.48 6.68
CA ALA A 272 3.33 -0.86 7.00
C ALA A 272 4.00 0.21 7.88
N PHE A 273 4.94 -0.20 8.72
CA PHE A 273 5.76 0.69 9.53
C PHE A 273 7.13 0.94 8.88
N ASP A 274 7.67 2.14 9.06
CA ASP A 274 9.10 2.39 8.92
C ASP A 274 9.85 2.16 10.24
N VAL A 275 11.19 2.15 10.16
CA VAL A 275 12.07 1.98 11.32
C VAL A 275 12.02 3.13 12.34
N GLU A 276 11.46 4.30 11.95
CA GLU A 276 11.24 5.44 12.86
C GLU A 276 9.90 5.34 13.60
N GLY A 277 9.09 4.32 13.30
CA GLY A 277 7.78 4.10 13.90
C GLY A 277 6.64 4.89 13.26
N ASN A 278 6.86 5.49 12.10
CA ASN A 278 5.76 6.05 11.33
C ASN A 278 4.95 4.94 10.68
N LEU A 279 3.62 5.03 10.78
CA LEU A 279 2.68 4.14 10.12
C LEU A 279 2.25 4.73 8.78
N TYR A 280 2.31 3.90 7.73
CA TYR A 280 1.84 4.24 6.41
C TYR A 280 0.62 3.38 6.07
N VAL A 281 -0.49 3.99 5.67
CA VAL A 281 -1.76 3.30 5.40
C VAL A 281 -2.32 3.70 4.05
N ALA A 282 -2.69 2.73 3.21
CA ALA A 282 -3.48 2.97 2.01
C ALA A 282 -4.92 3.36 2.42
N ALA A 283 -5.27 4.63 2.29
CA ALA A 283 -6.54 5.16 2.79
C ALA A 283 -6.97 6.45 2.07
N SER A 284 -8.17 6.92 2.42
CA SER A 284 -8.61 8.28 2.16
C SER A 284 -8.37 9.15 3.40
N TRP A 285 -7.72 10.30 3.23
CA TRP A 285 -7.53 11.31 4.26
C TRP A 285 -8.12 12.64 3.80
N ARG A 286 -9.11 13.14 4.55
CA ARG A 286 -9.82 14.40 4.24
C ARG A 286 -10.31 14.47 2.78
N GLY A 287 -10.86 13.36 2.29
CA GLY A 287 -11.41 13.23 0.94
C GLY A 287 -10.37 12.95 -0.17
N ARG A 288 -9.08 12.83 0.18
CA ARG A 288 -8.00 12.57 -0.78
C ARG A 288 -7.45 11.16 -0.58
N ARG A 289 -7.30 10.39 -1.66
CA ARG A 289 -6.84 9.00 -1.61
C ARG A 289 -5.34 8.87 -1.86
N GLY A 290 -4.73 7.91 -1.17
CA GLY A 290 -3.34 7.51 -1.36
C GLY A 290 -2.76 6.83 -0.14
N ILE A 291 -1.48 7.06 0.13
CA ILE A 291 -0.83 6.61 1.36
C ILE A 291 -0.85 7.74 2.37
N VAL A 292 -1.40 7.47 3.55
CA VAL A 292 -1.44 8.37 4.70
C VAL A 292 -0.29 8.00 5.63
N LYS A 293 0.57 8.97 5.95
CA LYS A 293 1.61 8.82 6.98
C LYS A 293 1.03 9.31 8.31
N ILE A 294 1.15 8.49 9.36
CA ILE A 294 0.78 8.79 10.74
C ILE A 294 2.05 8.66 11.58
N THR A 295 2.47 9.75 12.20
CA THR A 295 3.68 9.73 13.05
C THR A 295 3.41 9.02 14.39
N PRO A 296 4.44 8.63 15.15
CA PRO A 296 4.28 8.13 16.52
C PRO A 296 3.52 9.10 17.46
N ARG A 297 3.45 10.39 17.10
CA ARG A 297 2.71 11.42 17.83
C ARG A 297 1.24 11.52 17.41
N GLY A 298 0.78 10.69 16.46
CA GLY A 298 -0.58 10.70 15.93
C GLY A 298 -0.84 11.78 14.89
N GLU A 299 0.19 12.41 14.33
CA GLU A 299 0.03 13.43 13.29
C GLU A 299 -0.14 12.76 11.92
N ALA A 300 -1.29 12.98 11.27
CA ALA A 300 -1.61 12.37 9.98
C ALA A 300 -1.51 13.36 8.80
N SER A 301 -0.91 12.90 7.70
CA SER A 301 -0.81 13.64 6.45
C SER A 301 -0.88 12.70 5.25
N LEU A 302 -1.39 13.20 4.12
CA LEU A 302 -1.30 12.45 2.86
C LEU A 302 0.14 12.52 2.37
N PHE A 303 0.78 11.36 2.21
CA PHE A 303 2.20 11.23 1.89
C PHE A 303 2.45 10.90 0.41
N VAL A 304 1.64 10.00 -0.17
CA VAL A 304 1.68 9.67 -1.60
C VAL A 304 0.27 9.79 -2.16
N ALA A 305 0.08 10.48 -3.28
CA ALA A 305 -1.20 10.55 -3.98
C ALA A 305 -1.44 9.28 -4.82
N GLY A 306 -2.62 8.67 -4.71
CA GLY A 306 -2.98 7.50 -5.52
C GLY A 306 -4.43 7.07 -5.32
N LYS A 307 -5.20 6.91 -6.39
CA LYS A 307 -6.68 6.73 -6.29
C LYS A 307 -7.12 5.33 -5.90
N THR A 308 -6.30 4.34 -6.21
CA THR A 308 -6.66 2.91 -6.25
C THR A 308 -5.74 2.07 -5.37
N LEU A 309 -4.89 2.68 -4.55
CA LEU A 309 -3.95 1.96 -3.72
C LEU A 309 -4.68 1.08 -2.69
N VAL A 310 -4.22 -0.17 -2.57
CA VAL A 310 -4.79 -1.22 -1.69
C VAL A 310 -3.77 -1.72 -0.66
N GLY A 311 -2.48 -1.67 -0.99
CA GLY A 311 -1.44 -2.20 -0.14
C GLY A 311 -0.08 -1.60 -0.44
N LEU A 312 0.85 -1.77 0.49
CA LEU A 312 2.21 -1.28 0.38
C LEU A 312 3.21 -2.16 1.12
N ALA A 313 4.46 -2.10 0.69
CA ALA A 313 5.63 -2.65 1.39
C ALA A 313 6.84 -1.75 1.16
N PHE A 314 7.92 -2.02 1.87
CA PHE A 314 9.22 -1.37 1.64
C PHE A 314 10.25 -2.41 1.21
N ASP A 315 11.16 -2.02 0.33
CA ASP A 315 12.35 -2.80 0.01
C ASP A 315 13.59 -2.30 0.76
N ASP A 316 14.69 -3.03 0.66
CA ASP A 316 15.98 -2.74 1.30
C ASP A 316 16.76 -1.61 0.60
N ALA A 317 16.35 -1.20 -0.60
CA ALA A 317 16.88 -0.05 -1.32
C ALA A 317 16.18 1.28 -0.94
N GLY A 318 15.19 1.24 -0.05
CA GLY A 318 14.47 2.42 0.44
C GLY A 318 13.32 2.85 -0.46
N HIS A 319 12.81 1.97 -1.33
CA HIS A 319 11.60 2.21 -2.08
C HIS A 319 10.36 1.82 -1.30
N MET A 320 9.24 2.49 -1.59
CA MET A 320 7.91 2.01 -1.29
C MET A 320 7.32 1.33 -2.52
N ILE A 321 6.93 0.07 -2.33
CA ILE A 321 6.22 -0.75 -3.30
C ILE A 321 4.73 -0.54 -3.04
N LEU A 322 3.97 -0.21 -4.07
CA LEU A 322 2.55 0.14 -3.97
C LEU A 322 1.72 -0.77 -4.85
N ALA A 323 0.71 -1.39 -4.27
CA ALA A 323 -0.26 -2.20 -5.01
C ALA A 323 -1.57 -1.44 -5.23
N SER A 324 -2.14 -1.60 -6.42
CA SER A 324 -3.40 -0.98 -6.85
C SER A 324 -4.49 -2.02 -7.04
N THR A 325 -5.75 -1.67 -6.71
CA THR A 325 -6.93 -2.48 -7.01
C THR A 325 -7.18 -2.68 -8.51
N GLN A 326 -6.48 -1.93 -9.38
CA GLN A 326 -6.53 -2.11 -10.84
C GLN A 326 -5.46 -3.08 -11.36
N GLY A 327 -4.68 -3.69 -10.47
CA GLY A 327 -3.67 -4.68 -10.83
C GLY A 327 -2.30 -4.11 -11.16
N GLU A 328 -2.05 -2.84 -10.85
CA GLU A 328 -0.75 -2.20 -10.99
C GLU A 328 0.11 -2.36 -9.75
N ILE A 329 1.42 -2.47 -9.97
CA ILE A 329 2.45 -2.32 -8.94
C ILE A 329 3.35 -1.16 -9.31
N TYR A 330 3.49 -0.21 -8.39
CA TYR A 330 4.38 0.92 -8.53
C TYR A 330 5.57 0.81 -7.57
N LEU A 331 6.71 1.33 -8.00
CA LEU A 331 7.90 1.49 -7.17
C LEU A 331 8.21 2.99 -7.00
N LEU A 332 8.42 3.44 -5.77
CA LEU A 332 8.63 4.85 -5.44
C LEU A 332 9.90 5.03 -4.58
N PRO A 333 10.97 5.69 -5.07
CA PRO A 333 12.24 5.86 -4.34
C PRO A 333 12.13 6.97 -3.29
N ILE A 334 11.51 6.64 -2.16
CA ILE A 334 11.23 7.59 -1.08
C ILE A 334 12.35 7.67 -0.03
N GLY A 335 13.33 6.76 -0.06
CA GLY A 335 14.43 6.69 0.89
C GLY A 335 14.01 6.26 2.30
N ILE A 336 12.97 5.42 2.42
CA ILE A 336 12.43 4.96 3.71
C ILE A 336 12.67 3.47 3.86
N ARG A 337 13.26 3.09 5.01
CA ARG A 337 13.48 1.70 5.39
C ARG A 337 12.29 1.19 6.21
N GLY A 338 11.69 0.08 5.76
CA GLY A 338 10.58 -0.56 6.45
C GLY A 338 11.00 -1.28 7.73
N TYR A 339 10.16 -1.25 8.76
CA TYR A 339 10.41 -1.95 10.03
C TYR A 339 10.47 -3.48 9.86
N LEU A 340 9.68 -4.03 8.93
CA LEU A 340 9.68 -5.48 8.67
C LEU A 340 11.08 -5.99 8.28
N LEU A 341 11.93 -5.15 7.69
CA LEU A 341 13.31 -5.49 7.30
C LEU A 341 14.29 -5.56 8.48
N GLU A 342 13.87 -5.18 9.69
CA GLU A 342 14.65 -5.34 10.93
C GLU A 342 14.28 -6.63 11.68
N LEU A 343 13.17 -7.27 11.32
CA LEU A 343 12.68 -8.48 12.00
C LEU A 343 13.29 -9.77 11.45
N TRP A 344 13.90 -9.70 10.25
CA TRP A 344 14.36 -10.83 9.45
C TRP A 344 15.77 -10.57 8.92
#